data_AF-A0A7W7H0X7-F1
#
_entry.id   AF-A0A7W7H0X7-F1
#
_cell.length_a   1.000
_cell.length_b   1.000
_cell.length_c   1.000
_cell.angle_alpha   90.00
_cell.angle_beta   90.00
_cell.angle_gamma   90.00
#
_symmetry.space_group_name_H-M   'P 1'
#
loop_
_entity.id
_entity.type
_entity.pdbx_description
1 polymer ?
#
loop_
_entity_poly.entity_id
_entity_poly.type
_entity_poly.pdbx_seq_one_letter_code
_entity_poly.pdbx_strand_id
1 'polypeptide(L)'
;MVPRLAERFVVRDGDRQIRVYLSEADKWISTCRIGPAGAEETFGTVLNAGPADKITLYGDLDAVLKAKMLIGRLPAKATAITAKLPSGRTLTGARDRDLFLIWAPDTEVEGARLTATGADGKVVATVTAPGVDG
;
A
#
# COMPACT_ATOMS: atom_id res chain seq x y z
N MET A 1 -1.15 -25.39 -14.51
CA MET A 1 0.00 -24.57 -14.08
C MET A 1 -0.53 -23.64 -13.01
N VAL A 2 -0.12 -23.80 -11.74
CA VAL A 2 -0.62 -22.94 -10.66
C VAL A 2 0.01 -21.57 -10.86
N PRO A 3 -0.77 -20.49 -11.00
CA PRO A 3 -0.22 -19.14 -11.10
C PRO A 3 0.63 -18.86 -9.86
N ARG A 4 1.92 -18.62 -10.08
CA ARG A 4 2.91 -18.49 -9.01
C ARG A 4 2.84 -17.06 -8.49
N LEU A 5 2.42 -16.90 -7.23
CA LEU A 5 2.59 -15.66 -6.49
C LEU A 5 4.07 -15.24 -6.54
N ALA A 6 4.35 -14.13 -7.20
CA ALA A 6 5.69 -13.57 -7.29
C ALA A 6 5.87 -12.52 -6.19
N GLU A 7 6.94 -12.62 -5.40
CA GLU A 7 7.31 -11.54 -4.49
C GLU A 7 7.69 -10.31 -5.30
N ARG A 8 7.05 -9.17 -5.01
CA ARG A 8 7.30 -7.90 -5.72
C ARG A 8 8.33 -7.07 -5.00
N PHE A 9 8.09 -6.83 -3.71
CA PHE A 9 9.02 -6.08 -2.88
C PHE A 9 8.78 -6.36 -1.40
N VAL A 10 9.76 -5.96 -0.60
CA VAL A 10 9.76 -6.10 0.85
C VAL A 10 9.94 -4.73 1.48
N VAL A 11 9.04 -4.39 2.41
CA VAL A 11 9.16 -3.20 3.26
C VAL A 11 9.56 -3.65 4.65
N ARG A 12 10.56 -3.01 5.26
CA ARG A 12 11.10 -3.39 6.57
C ARG A 12 10.97 -2.25 7.57
N ASP A 13 10.73 -2.63 8.82
CA ASP A 13 10.73 -1.77 10.01
C ASP A 13 11.36 -2.55 11.18
N GLY A 14 12.65 -2.33 11.44
CA GLY A 14 13.44 -3.15 12.35
C GLY A 14 13.40 -4.63 11.95
N ASP A 15 13.04 -5.49 12.90
CA ASP A 15 12.89 -6.95 12.70
C ASP A 15 11.56 -7.35 12.03
N ARG A 16 10.69 -6.36 11.75
CA ARG A 16 9.41 -6.59 11.10
C ARG A 16 9.54 -6.32 9.60
N GLN A 17 8.80 -7.08 8.80
CA GLN A 17 8.72 -6.83 7.36
C GLN A 17 7.33 -7.15 6.81
N ILE A 18 6.91 -6.42 5.80
CA ILE A 18 5.81 -6.79 4.91
C ILE A 18 6.40 -7.25 3.60
N ARG A 19 6.06 -8.47 3.19
CA ARG A 19 6.32 -8.98 1.85
C ARG A 19 5.05 -8.86 1.03
N VAL A 20 5.17 -8.28 -0.15
CA VAL A 20 4.06 -8.11 -1.07
C VAL A 20 4.18 -9.14 -2.18
N TYR A 21 3.15 -9.95 -2.35
CA TYR A 21 3.06 -10.97 -3.38
C TYR A 21 2.02 -10.58 -4.41
N LEU A 22 2.32 -10.81 -5.68
CA LEU A 22 1.44 -10.53 -6.79
C LEU A 22 1.32 -11.75 -7.69
N SER A 23 0.08 -12.12 -8.01
CA SER A 23 -0.25 -12.96 -9.15
C SER A 23 -0.85 -12.07 -10.24
N GLU A 24 -0.08 -11.80 -11.29
CA GLU A 24 -0.57 -11.03 -12.45
C GLU A 24 -1.66 -11.80 -13.21
N ALA A 25 -1.55 -13.13 -13.28
CA ALA A 25 -2.51 -14.00 -13.95
C ALA A 25 -3.88 -13.96 -13.29
N ASP A 26 -3.91 -13.99 -11.96
CA ASP A 26 -5.16 -13.95 -11.18
C ASP A 26 -5.58 -12.53 -10.83
N LYS A 27 -4.75 -11.53 -11.18
CA LYS A 27 -4.88 -10.16 -10.71
C LYS A 27 -5.07 -10.14 -9.20
N TRP A 28 -4.22 -10.84 -8.45
CA TRP A 28 -4.36 -10.99 -7.00
C TRP A 28 -3.14 -10.44 -6.29
N ILE A 29 -3.35 -9.63 -5.28
CA ILE A 29 -2.29 -9.16 -4.38
C ILE A 29 -2.54 -9.71 -2.99
N SER A 30 -1.48 -10.23 -2.36
CA SER A 30 -1.49 -10.59 -0.95
C SER A 30 -0.28 -10.04 -0.25
N THR A 31 -0.40 -9.92 1.05
CA THR A 31 0.69 -9.43 1.89
C THR A 31 0.91 -10.36 3.05
N CYS A 32 2.18 -10.63 3.34
CA CYS A 32 2.56 -11.38 4.52
C CYS A 32 3.40 -10.47 5.43
N ARG A 33 2.92 -10.27 6.64
CA ARG A 33 3.69 -9.68 7.72
C ARG A 33 4.56 -10.76 8.34
N ILE A 34 5.82 -10.42 8.55
CA ILE A 34 6.76 -11.27 9.26
C ILE A 34 7.32 -10.45 10.41
N GLY A 35 7.25 -11.01 11.60
CA GLY A 35 7.84 -10.44 12.80
C GLY A 35 8.41 -11.53 13.70
N PRO A 36 8.78 -11.19 14.95
CA PRO A 36 9.38 -12.14 15.89
C PRO A 36 8.52 -13.39 16.15
N ALA A 37 7.20 -13.28 16.04
CA ALA A 37 6.26 -14.37 16.23
C ALA A 37 6.06 -15.26 14.99
N GLY A 38 6.72 -14.96 13.87
CA GLY A 38 6.60 -15.71 12.61
C GLY A 38 5.91 -14.92 11.49
N ALA A 39 5.46 -15.67 10.48
CA ALA A 39 4.79 -15.14 9.29
C ALA A 39 3.26 -15.23 9.43
N GLU A 40 2.57 -14.17 9.02
CA GLU A 40 1.11 -14.03 9.08
C GLU A 40 0.63 -13.33 7.79
N GLU A 41 -0.36 -13.90 7.10
CA GLU A 41 -1.03 -13.18 6.02
C GLU A 41 -1.86 -12.03 6.60
N THR A 42 -1.60 -10.81 6.15
CA THR A 42 -2.28 -9.62 6.66
C THR A 42 -3.59 -9.33 5.93
N PHE A 43 -3.59 -9.46 4.61
CA PHE A 43 -4.78 -9.41 3.77
C PHE A 43 -4.44 -9.92 2.37
N GLY A 44 -5.48 -10.27 1.61
CA GLY A 44 -5.40 -10.52 0.17
C GLY A 44 -6.61 -9.92 -0.55
N THR A 45 -6.41 -9.42 -1.76
CA THR A 45 -7.49 -8.84 -2.56
C THR A 45 -7.21 -8.91 -4.06
N VAL A 46 -8.26 -8.73 -4.85
CA VAL A 46 -8.15 -8.62 -6.31
C VAL A 46 -7.61 -7.22 -6.65
N LEU A 47 -6.60 -7.17 -7.50
CA LEU A 47 -6.15 -5.95 -8.13
C LEU A 47 -7.26 -5.34 -8.97
N ASN A 48 -7.52 -4.07 -8.70
CA ASN A 48 -8.23 -3.20 -9.61
C ASN A 48 -7.24 -2.20 -10.22
N ALA A 49 -7.28 -2.01 -11.54
CA ALA A 49 -6.46 -0.97 -12.16
C ALA A 49 -6.90 0.43 -11.70
N GLY A 50 -8.20 0.61 -11.44
CA GLY A 50 -8.82 1.90 -11.18
C GLY A 50 -8.59 2.91 -12.32
N PRO A 51 -9.02 4.17 -12.13
CA PRO A 51 -8.75 5.24 -13.08
C PRO A 51 -7.26 5.58 -13.17
N ALA A 52 -6.74 5.74 -14.39
CA ALA A 52 -5.31 5.98 -14.62
C ALA A 52 -4.79 7.30 -14.02
N ASP A 53 -5.68 8.25 -13.73
CA ASP A 53 -5.38 9.57 -13.15
C ASP A 53 -5.57 9.61 -11.62
N LYS A 54 -5.94 8.49 -10.98
CA LYS A 54 -6.20 8.42 -9.54
C LYS A 54 -5.28 7.46 -8.82
N ILE A 55 -5.14 7.69 -7.51
CA ILE A 55 -4.58 6.69 -6.59
C ILE A 55 -5.68 5.66 -6.34
N THR A 56 -5.36 4.38 -6.56
CA THR A 56 -6.26 3.27 -6.29
C THR A 56 -5.79 2.54 -5.04
N LEU A 57 -6.64 2.41 -4.02
CA LEU A 57 -6.35 1.69 -2.78
C LEU A 57 -6.87 0.25 -2.85
N TYR A 58 -6.17 -0.65 -2.18
CA TYR A 58 -6.47 -2.08 -2.12
C TYR A 58 -6.66 -2.54 -0.67
N GLY A 59 -7.50 -3.55 -0.48
CA GLY A 59 -7.77 -4.17 0.81
C GLY A 59 -8.64 -3.34 1.75
N ASP A 60 -9.05 -2.14 1.33
CA ASP A 60 -9.96 -1.24 2.06
C ASP A 60 -9.67 -1.19 3.57
N LEU A 61 -10.67 -1.45 4.42
CA LEU A 61 -10.54 -1.43 5.87
C LEU A 61 -9.62 -2.53 6.41
N ASP A 62 -9.48 -3.67 5.73
CA ASP A 62 -8.60 -4.75 6.19
C ASP A 62 -7.12 -4.32 6.15
N ALA A 63 -6.69 -3.66 5.08
CA ALA A 63 -5.34 -3.13 4.96
C ALA A 63 -5.07 -2.04 6.02
N VAL A 64 -6.05 -1.17 6.25
CA VAL A 64 -5.97 -0.05 7.20
C VAL A 64 -5.94 -0.54 8.66
N LEU A 65 -6.87 -1.42 9.04
CA LEU A 65 -7.11 -1.78 10.45
C LEU A 65 -6.25 -2.97 10.92
N LYS A 66 -6.19 -4.06 10.14
CA LYS A 66 -5.46 -5.28 10.55
C LYS A 66 -3.96 -5.11 10.39
N ALA A 67 -3.56 -4.44 9.32
CA ALA A 67 -2.16 -4.38 8.90
C ALA A 67 -1.50 -3.02 9.09
N LYS A 68 -2.29 -1.97 9.42
CA LYS A 68 -1.81 -0.59 9.59
C LYS A 68 -1.01 -0.12 8.38
N MET A 69 -1.52 -0.42 7.18
CA MET A 69 -0.87 -0.08 5.94
C MET A 69 -1.84 0.35 4.85
N LEU A 70 -1.30 1.08 3.88
CA LEU A 70 -1.99 1.49 2.67
C LEU A 70 -1.22 0.90 1.51
N ILE A 71 -1.92 0.15 0.69
CA ILE A 71 -1.34 -0.50 -0.47
C ILE A 71 -2.25 -0.23 -1.65
N GLY A 72 -1.66 -0.09 -2.81
CA GLY A 72 -2.42 0.40 -3.94
C GLY A 72 -1.59 0.55 -5.18
N ARG A 73 -2.19 1.26 -6.14
CA ARG A 73 -1.58 1.63 -7.40
C ARG A 73 -1.55 3.14 -7.56
N LEU A 74 -0.43 3.63 -8.07
CA LEU A 74 -0.18 5.02 -8.37
C LEU A 74 -0.86 5.41 -9.69
N PRO A 75 -1.31 6.67 -9.82
CA PRO A 75 -1.74 7.20 -11.10
C PRO A 75 -0.58 7.21 -12.09
N ALA A 76 -0.90 7.20 -13.38
CA ALA A 76 0.05 7.38 -14.46
C ALA A 76 0.90 8.65 -14.21
N LYS A 77 2.20 8.56 -14.51
CA LYS A 77 3.21 9.63 -14.33
C LYS A 77 3.63 9.92 -12.88
N ALA A 78 2.98 9.35 -11.87
CA ALA A 78 3.49 9.46 -10.50
C ALA A 78 4.74 8.57 -10.32
N THR A 79 5.71 9.11 -9.59
CA THR A 79 6.99 8.44 -9.29
C THR A 79 7.26 8.34 -7.80
N ALA A 80 6.48 9.01 -6.97
CA ALA A 80 6.55 8.98 -5.51
C ALA A 80 5.16 9.07 -4.88
N ILE A 81 5.05 8.61 -3.64
CA ILE A 81 3.85 8.68 -2.82
C ILE A 81 4.23 9.01 -1.38
N THR A 82 3.49 9.91 -0.77
CA THR A 82 3.60 10.21 0.66
C THR A 82 2.23 10.11 1.30
N ALA A 83 2.20 9.81 2.60
CA ALA A 83 1.00 9.87 3.41
C ALA A 83 1.23 10.80 4.60
N LYS A 84 0.36 11.80 4.75
CA LYS A 84 0.26 12.59 5.96
C LYS A 84 -0.81 11.96 6.85
N LEU A 85 -0.36 11.39 7.97
CA LEU A 85 -1.24 10.77 8.95
C LEU A 85 -2.03 11.83 9.74
N PRO A 86 -3.19 11.48 10.34
CA PRO A 86 -3.92 12.39 11.23
C PRO A 86 -3.07 12.88 12.42
N SER A 87 -2.11 12.07 12.88
CA SER A 87 -1.13 12.45 13.90
C SER A 87 -0.17 13.56 13.46
N GLY A 88 -0.18 13.95 12.19
CA GLY A 88 0.73 14.92 11.59
C GLY A 88 2.03 14.32 11.05
N ARG A 89 2.32 13.05 11.35
CA ARG A 89 3.49 12.33 10.81
C ARG A 89 3.37 12.16 9.31
N THR A 90 4.47 12.37 8.58
CA THR A 90 4.55 12.09 7.14
C THR A 90 5.38 10.83 6.91
N LEU A 91 4.83 9.92 6.12
CA LEU A 91 5.49 8.69 5.68
C LEU A 91 5.71 8.73 4.17
N THR A 92 6.85 8.20 3.73
CA THR A 92 7.11 7.96 2.29
C THR A 92 6.81 6.50 1.99
N GLY A 93 6.01 6.24 0.95
CA GLY A 93 5.69 4.87 0.56
C GLY A 93 6.83 4.21 -0.21
N ALA A 94 7.03 2.92 0.05
CA ALA A 94 7.80 2.06 -0.83
C ALA A 94 7.02 1.80 -2.11
N ARG A 95 7.71 1.49 -3.20
CA ARG A 95 7.07 1.18 -4.48
C ARG A 95 7.85 0.18 -5.32
N ASP A 96 7.12 -0.51 -6.18
CA ASP A 96 7.64 -1.24 -7.34
C ASP A 96 6.76 -0.90 -8.54
N ARG A 97 7.35 -0.22 -9.53
CA ARG A 97 6.63 0.37 -10.67
C ARG A 97 5.45 1.23 -10.19
N ASP A 98 4.23 0.86 -10.55
CA ASP A 98 2.99 1.53 -10.19
C ASP A 98 2.41 1.05 -8.86
N LEU A 99 2.86 -0.08 -8.31
CA LEU A 99 2.43 -0.54 -6.99
C LEU A 99 3.16 0.22 -5.88
N PHE A 100 2.44 0.56 -4.82
CA PHE A 100 3.02 1.20 -3.64
C PHE A 100 2.54 0.55 -2.35
N LEU A 101 3.31 0.76 -1.29
CA LEU A 101 2.96 0.39 0.08
C LEU A 101 3.46 1.47 1.06
N ILE A 102 2.57 1.94 1.93
CA ILE A 102 2.88 2.77 3.09
C ILE A 102 2.53 1.95 4.31
N TRP A 103 3.46 1.81 5.24
CA TRP A 103 3.27 1.00 6.44
C TRP A 103 3.67 1.76 7.68
N ALA A 104 2.83 1.64 8.70
CA ALA A 104 3.02 2.26 9.99
C ALA A 104 2.69 1.23 11.08
N PRO A 105 3.60 0.30 11.40
CA PRO A 105 3.29 -0.76 12.35
C PRO A 105 3.00 -0.24 13.78
N ASP A 106 3.42 0.99 14.08
CA ASP A 106 3.30 1.65 15.38
C ASP A 106 2.13 2.63 15.49
N THR A 107 1.46 3.00 14.40
CA THR A 107 0.36 3.98 14.41
C THR A 107 -0.68 3.68 13.34
N GLU A 108 -1.89 4.18 13.52
CA GLU A 108 -2.95 4.04 12.53
C GLU A 108 -2.65 4.85 11.26
N VAL A 109 -3.07 4.30 10.13
CA VAL A 109 -3.01 4.93 8.79
C VAL A 109 -4.39 5.37 8.30
N GLU A 110 -5.40 5.18 9.14
CA GLU A 110 -6.77 5.58 8.89
C GLU A 110 -6.85 7.10 8.64
N GLY A 111 -7.67 7.51 7.67
CA GLY A 111 -7.85 8.92 7.35
C GLY A 111 -6.58 9.64 6.86
N ALA A 112 -5.48 8.90 6.61
CA ALA A 112 -4.26 9.48 6.10
C ALA A 112 -4.49 10.11 4.73
N ARG A 113 -3.93 11.30 4.50
CA ARG A 113 -3.97 11.96 3.20
C ARG A 113 -2.77 11.51 2.36
N LEU A 114 -3.03 10.74 1.31
CA LEU A 114 -2.03 10.34 0.34
C LEU A 114 -1.84 11.40 -0.73
N THR A 115 -0.59 11.62 -1.13
CA THR A 115 -0.20 12.54 -2.21
C THR A 115 0.77 11.86 -3.16
N ALA A 116 0.31 11.61 -4.39
CA ALA A 116 1.14 11.08 -5.48
C ALA A 116 1.81 12.23 -6.22
N THR A 117 3.11 12.09 -6.47
CA THR A 117 3.93 13.16 -7.04
C THR A 117 4.65 12.68 -8.30
N GLY A 118 4.67 13.53 -9.34
CA GLY A 118 5.39 13.29 -10.58
C GLY A 118 6.90 13.47 -10.45
N ALA A 119 7.64 13.09 -11.49
CA ALA A 119 9.10 13.26 -11.53
C ALA A 119 9.55 14.73 -11.46
N ASP A 120 8.67 15.66 -11.85
CA ASP A 120 8.85 17.11 -11.76
C ASP A 120 8.54 17.68 -10.37
N GLY A 121 8.20 16.83 -9.40
CA GLY A 121 7.82 17.24 -8.05
C GLY A 121 6.40 17.78 -7.93
N LYS A 122 5.59 17.79 -8.99
CA LYS A 122 4.21 18.26 -8.94
C LYS A 122 3.26 17.18 -8.46
N VAL A 123 2.22 17.60 -7.74
CA VAL A 123 1.14 16.72 -7.31
C VAL A 123 0.37 16.23 -8.52
N VAL A 124 0.26 14.91 -8.66
CA VAL A 124 -0.52 14.23 -9.71
C VAL A 124 -1.92 13.92 -9.20
N ALA A 125 -2.02 13.38 -7.98
CA ALA A 125 -3.29 13.04 -7.37
C ALA A 125 -3.19 13.04 -5.84
N THR A 126 -4.34 13.17 -5.19
CA THR A 126 -4.49 13.00 -3.75
C THR A 126 -5.72 12.15 -3.44
N VAL A 127 -5.65 11.34 -2.39
CA VAL A 127 -6.78 10.58 -1.85
C VAL A 127 -6.68 10.49 -0.34
N THR A 128 -7.80 10.30 0.35
CA THR A 128 -7.83 10.02 1.78
C THR A 128 -8.04 8.54 1.98
N ALA A 129 -7.25 7.92 2.86
CA ALA A 129 -7.45 6.53 3.25
C ALA A 129 -8.83 6.34 3.91
N PRO A 130 -9.46 5.16 3.76
CA PRO A 130 -10.71 4.84 4.45
C PRO A 130 -10.62 5.12 5.96
N GLY A 131 -11.76 5.54 6.52
CA GLY A 131 -11.98 5.76 7.96
C GLY A 131 -13.01 4.78 8.53
N VAL A 132 -13.01 4.58 9.86
CA VAL A 132 -14.12 3.93 10.58
C VAL A 132 -15.36 4.82 10.64
N ASP A 133 -15.22 6.13 10.40
CA ASP A 133 -16.35 7.06 10.33
C ASP A 133 -16.83 7.24 8.88
N GLY A 134 -17.76 6.37 8.49
CA GLY A 134 -18.58 6.45 7.27
C GLY A 134 -19.94 5.81 7.49
#